data_AF-A0AAD4JA65-F1
#
_entry.id   AF-A0AAD4JA65-F1
#
_cell.length_a   1.000
_cell.length_b   1.000
_cell.length_c   1.000
_cell.angle_alpha   90.00
_cell.angle_beta   90.00
_cell.angle_gamma   90.00
#
_symmetry.space_group_name_H-M   'P 1'
#
loop_
_entity.id
_entity.type
_entity.pdbx_description
1 polymer ?
#
loop_
_entity_poly.entity_id
_entity_poly.type
_entity_poly.pdbx_seq_one_letter_code
_entity_poly.pdbx_strand_id
1 'polypeptide(L)'
;MASIQAISLDGAHKKLIDVGLERWARSKCPVRRYGFLMSNAAETFNARILWARRLPICSMIKAIRHVIEPWFDKRRELVNARDHPLTEEALRKLIEEVEKSHFYNVVAITQSTFKGLMPCSHAAASIVRNNELIYDYVWSYYKMINLRDTYELSVNPLPHRDEWVVPKHIASIKVLPPIVTRQAGRPPIRRHRSDTEAFNRPHRQPMKCSICHEPGHTQTTCPLQIRENNE
;
A
#
# COMPACT_ATOMS: atom_id res chain seq x y z
N MET A 1 28.39 -8.88 18.54
CA MET A 1 28.10 -8.02 17.37
C MET A 1 28.37 -8.85 16.12
N ALA A 2 27.33 -9.21 15.36
CA ALA A 2 27.52 -9.99 14.14
C ALA A 2 28.02 -9.04 13.03
N SER A 3 29.26 -9.25 12.59
CA SER A 3 29.85 -8.53 11.46
C SER A 3 29.12 -8.90 10.17
N ILE A 4 28.70 -7.91 9.39
CA ILE A 4 28.12 -8.12 8.06
C ILE A 4 29.26 -8.59 7.17
N GLN A 5 29.36 -9.91 6.96
CA GLN A 5 30.33 -10.49 6.03
C GLN A 5 30.00 -10.04 4.60
N ALA A 6 31.03 -9.76 3.80
CA ALA A 6 30.89 -9.47 2.38
C ALA A 6 30.15 -10.61 1.67
N ILE A 7 29.15 -10.27 0.86
CA ILE A 7 28.34 -11.25 0.13
C ILE A 7 29.22 -11.90 -0.93
N SER A 8 29.64 -13.14 -0.71
CA SER A 8 30.20 -13.99 -1.77
C SER A 8 29.10 -14.27 -2.79
N LEU A 9 29.30 -13.86 -4.05
CA LEU A 9 28.34 -14.07 -5.15
C LEU A 9 28.02 -15.57 -5.34
N ASP A 10 29.03 -16.45 -5.25
CA ASP A 10 28.86 -17.90 -5.35
C ASP A 10 28.12 -18.49 -4.15
N GLY A 11 28.42 -18.02 -2.95
CA GLY A 11 27.71 -18.43 -1.73
C GLY A 11 26.25 -17.99 -1.72
N ALA A 12 25.97 -16.78 -2.21
CA ALA A 12 24.61 -16.26 -2.35
C ALA A 12 23.82 -17.00 -3.42
N HIS A 13 24.42 -17.27 -4.59
CA HIS A 13 23.80 -18.02 -5.66
C HIS A 13 23.43 -19.43 -5.20
N LYS A 14 24.37 -20.17 -4.59
CA LYS A 14 24.12 -21.52 -4.09
C LYS A 14 23.00 -21.55 -3.06
N LYS A 15 23.01 -20.61 -2.11
CA LYS A 15 21.97 -20.48 -1.08
C LYS A 15 20.59 -20.17 -1.67
N LEU A 16 20.50 -19.35 -2.72
CA LEU A 16 19.23 -19.04 -3.39
C LEU A 16 18.70 -20.26 -4.16
N ILE A 17 19.57 -21.01 -4.82
CA ILE A 17 19.17 -22.26 -5.49
C ILE A 17 18.69 -23.29 -4.46
N ASP A 18 19.40 -23.48 -3.35
CA ASP A 18 19.01 -24.41 -2.28
C ASP A 18 17.67 -24.04 -1.61
N VAL A 19 17.36 -22.74 -1.51
CA VAL A 19 16.09 -22.24 -0.98
C VAL A 19 14.91 -22.55 -1.91
N GLY A 20 15.17 -22.83 -3.19
CA GLY A 20 14.15 -23.11 -4.20
C GLY A 20 13.60 -21.85 -4.86
N LEU A 21 13.54 -21.87 -6.20
CA LEU A 21 13.08 -20.76 -7.05
C LEU A 21 11.68 -20.28 -6.66
N GLU A 22 10.80 -21.18 -6.29
CA GLU A 22 9.43 -20.89 -5.85
C GLU A 22 9.36 -20.03 -4.59
N ARG A 23 10.44 -19.98 -3.80
CA ARG A 23 10.48 -19.26 -2.53
C ARG A 23 11.02 -17.84 -2.65
N TRP A 24 11.77 -17.51 -3.71
CA TRP A 24 12.36 -16.19 -3.89
C TRP A 24 12.06 -15.56 -5.26
N ALA A 25 11.90 -16.35 -6.32
CA ALA A 25 11.53 -15.84 -7.64
C ALA A 25 10.02 -15.70 -7.77
N ARG A 26 9.53 -14.46 -7.94
CA ARG A 26 8.10 -14.16 -8.04
C ARG A 26 7.41 -14.86 -9.22
N SER A 27 8.10 -14.99 -10.34
CA SER A 27 7.58 -15.66 -11.55
C SER A 27 7.38 -17.17 -11.38
N LYS A 28 8.07 -17.78 -10.41
CA LYS A 28 8.02 -19.22 -10.12
C LYS A 28 7.28 -19.53 -8.83
N CYS A 29 6.72 -18.54 -8.14
CA CYS A 29 6.01 -18.76 -6.90
C CYS A 29 4.63 -19.39 -7.17
N PRO A 30 4.31 -20.56 -6.58
CA PRO A 30 3.03 -21.23 -6.78
C PRO A 30 1.87 -20.46 -6.13
N VAL A 31 2.17 -19.61 -5.14
CA VAL A 31 1.19 -18.78 -4.45
C VAL A 31 1.24 -17.37 -5.04
N ARG A 32 0.07 -16.77 -5.28
CA ARG A 32 -0.06 -15.34 -5.61
C ARG A 32 0.40 -14.49 -4.41
N ARG A 33 1.69 -14.20 -4.31
CA ARG A 33 2.22 -13.29 -3.29
C ARG A 33 1.67 -11.89 -3.54
N TYR A 34 1.20 -11.23 -2.48
CA TYR A 34 0.73 -9.84 -2.54
C TYR A 34 1.76 -8.96 -3.28
N GLY A 35 1.32 -8.36 -4.38
CA GLY A 35 2.13 -7.61 -5.33
C GLY A 35 2.63 -6.27 -4.80
N PHE A 36 3.48 -5.58 -5.58
CA PHE A 36 3.74 -4.13 -5.44
C PHE A 36 2.44 -3.30 -5.43
N LEU A 37 1.40 -3.81 -6.12
CA LEU A 37 0.08 -3.18 -6.18
C LEU A 37 -0.71 -3.27 -4.87
N MET A 38 -0.44 -4.26 -4.01
CA MET A 38 -1.27 -4.54 -2.82
C MET A 38 -0.62 -4.09 -1.50
N SER A 39 0.71 -3.91 -1.46
CA SER A 39 1.40 -3.42 -0.25
C SER A 39 0.94 -2.02 0.13
N ASN A 40 0.81 -1.12 -0.85
CA ASN A 40 0.40 0.27 -0.61
C ASN A 40 -1.02 0.35 -0.03
N ALA A 41 -1.94 -0.52 -0.49
CA ALA A 41 -3.30 -0.60 0.06
C ALA A 41 -3.29 -1.07 1.52
N ALA A 42 -2.53 -2.11 1.83
CA ALA A 42 -2.37 -2.61 3.19
C ALA A 42 -1.70 -1.59 4.12
N GLU A 43 -0.65 -0.91 3.66
CA GLU A 43 0.06 0.13 4.41
C GLU A 43 -0.84 1.33 4.72
N THR A 44 -1.57 1.83 3.71
CA THR A 44 -2.50 2.95 3.87
C THR A 44 -3.63 2.60 4.83
N PHE A 45 -4.20 1.40 4.71
CA PHE A 45 -5.23 0.93 5.63
C PHE A 45 -4.69 0.80 7.06
N ASN A 46 -3.51 0.18 7.23
CA ASN A 46 -2.86 0.03 8.53
C ASN A 46 -2.55 1.38 9.19
N ALA A 47 -2.13 2.39 8.40
CA ALA A 47 -1.94 3.75 8.89
C ALA A 47 -3.27 4.36 9.36
N ARG A 48 -4.36 4.15 8.61
CA ARG A 48 -5.70 4.67 8.94
C ARG A 48 -6.27 4.09 10.24
N ILE A 49 -5.98 2.83 10.55
CA ILE A 49 -6.48 2.14 11.75
C ILE A 49 -5.47 2.09 12.92
N LEU A 50 -4.36 2.85 12.84
CA LEU A 50 -3.29 2.80 13.84
C LEU A 50 -3.79 3.10 15.26
N TRP A 51 -4.74 4.04 15.39
CA TRP A 51 -5.38 4.39 16.66
C TRP A 51 -6.25 3.25 17.21
N ALA A 52 -6.97 2.54 16.34
CA ALA A 52 -7.88 1.45 16.72
C ALA A 52 -7.13 0.24 17.29
N ARG A 53 -5.87 0.03 16.87
CA ARG A 53 -5.01 -1.08 17.33
C ARG A 53 -4.68 -1.05 18.82
N ARG A 54 -4.92 0.08 19.51
CA ARG A 54 -4.70 0.23 20.95
C ARG A 54 -5.95 -0.10 21.77
N LEU A 55 -7.08 -0.35 21.10
CA LEU A 55 -8.35 -0.65 21.75
C LEU A 55 -8.47 -2.16 22.06
N PRO A 56 -9.30 -2.54 23.03
CA PRO A 56 -9.72 -3.94 23.21
C PRO A 56 -10.29 -4.51 21.90
N ILE A 57 -10.12 -5.81 21.66
CA ILE A 57 -10.45 -6.48 20.38
C ILE A 57 -11.86 -6.12 19.88
N CYS A 58 -12.87 -6.19 20.74
CA CYS A 58 -14.26 -5.86 20.37
C CYS A 58 -14.41 -4.41 19.92
N SER A 59 -13.78 -3.48 20.64
CA SER A 59 -13.78 -2.05 20.32
C SER A 59 -12.96 -1.74 19.07
N MET A 60 -11.85 -2.46 18.87
CA MET A 60 -11.04 -2.38 17.66
C MET A 60 -11.84 -2.82 16.42
N ILE A 61 -12.56 -3.93 16.50
CA ILE A 61 -13.41 -4.41 15.40
C ILE A 61 -14.51 -3.39 15.09
N LYS A 62 -15.20 -2.87 16.12
CA LYS A 62 -16.19 -1.80 15.95
C LYS A 62 -15.60 -0.55 15.30
N ALA A 63 -14.42 -0.12 15.75
CA ALA A 63 -13.69 1.00 15.18
C ALA A 63 -13.32 0.79 13.71
N ILE A 64 -12.80 -0.40 13.36
CA ILE A 64 -12.50 -0.76 11.97
C ILE A 64 -13.77 -0.74 11.12
N ARG A 65 -14.87 -1.29 11.64
CA ARG A 65 -16.19 -1.27 10.98
C ARG A 65 -16.60 0.15 10.58
N HIS A 66 -16.52 1.09 11.52
CA HIS A 66 -16.85 2.51 11.27
C HIS A 66 -15.91 3.19 10.27
N VAL A 67 -14.71 2.66 10.03
CA VAL A 67 -13.81 3.17 8.99
C VAL A 67 -14.20 2.62 7.61
N ILE A 68 -14.56 1.34 7.52
CA ILE A 68 -14.83 0.67 6.24
C ILE A 68 -16.26 0.90 5.73
N GLU A 69 -17.24 1.03 6.63
CA GLU A 69 -18.66 1.18 6.29
C GLU A 69 -18.92 2.40 5.37
N PRO A 70 -18.43 3.62 5.68
CA PRO A 70 -18.56 4.76 4.77
C PRO A 70 -17.87 4.56 3.42
N TRP A 71 -16.78 3.78 3.37
CA TRP A 71 -16.11 3.47 2.10
C TRP A 71 -16.96 2.57 1.23
N PHE A 72 -17.57 1.55 1.82
CA PHE A 72 -18.48 0.64 1.12
C PHE A 72 -19.73 1.38 0.65
N ASP A 73 -20.33 2.22 1.50
CA ASP A 73 -21.46 3.07 1.12
C ASP A 73 -21.11 3.96 -0.06
N LYS A 74 -19.98 4.67 0.02
CA LYS A 74 -19.58 5.57 -1.07
C LYS A 74 -19.33 4.83 -2.37
N ARG A 75 -18.76 3.63 -2.32
CA ARG A 75 -18.53 2.80 -3.51
C ARG A 75 -19.83 2.29 -4.11
N ARG A 76 -20.81 1.88 -3.29
CA ARG A 76 -22.15 1.50 -3.76
C ARG A 76 -22.87 2.66 -4.43
N GLU A 77 -22.85 3.85 -3.84
CA GLU A 77 -23.41 5.05 -4.46
C GLU A 77 -22.80 5.30 -5.85
N LEU A 78 -21.47 5.22 -5.97
CA LEU A 78 -20.76 5.44 -7.23
C LEU A 78 -21.13 4.41 -8.31
N VAL A 79 -21.26 3.14 -7.92
CA VAL A 79 -21.65 2.05 -8.81
C VAL A 79 -23.10 2.18 -9.26
N ASN A 80 -24.00 2.63 -8.38
CA ASN A 80 -25.42 2.75 -8.68
C ASN A 80 -25.76 4.04 -9.44
N ALA A 81 -24.97 5.10 -9.27
CA ALA A 81 -25.18 6.37 -9.94
C ALA A 81 -24.73 6.38 -11.41
N ARG A 82 -24.01 5.35 -11.89
CA ARG A 82 -23.42 5.34 -13.22
C ARG A 82 -23.88 4.15 -14.05
N ASP A 83 -24.26 4.45 -15.28
CA ASP A 83 -24.57 3.47 -16.31
C ASP A 83 -23.43 3.41 -17.35
N HIS A 84 -22.27 2.91 -16.92
CA HIS A 84 -21.12 2.72 -17.79
C HIS A 84 -20.40 1.41 -17.42
N PRO A 85 -19.93 0.60 -18.40
CA PRO A 85 -19.31 -0.70 -18.14
C PRO A 85 -17.99 -0.65 -17.37
N LEU A 86 -17.32 0.51 -17.36
CA LEU A 86 -16.02 0.72 -16.68
C LEU A 86 -16.12 1.76 -15.56
N THR A 87 -15.24 1.61 -14.57
CA THR A 87 -14.98 2.65 -13.55
C THR A 87 -14.50 3.96 -14.18
N GLU A 88 -14.80 5.08 -13.54
CA GLU A 88 -14.44 6.42 -14.03
C GLU A 88 -12.93 6.57 -14.31
N GLU A 89 -12.11 6.14 -13.36
CA GLU A 89 -10.65 6.24 -13.49
C GLU A 89 -10.11 5.36 -14.63
N ALA A 90 -10.74 4.20 -14.85
CA ALA A 90 -10.40 3.34 -15.97
C ALA A 90 -10.85 3.93 -17.30
N LEU A 91 -12.06 4.49 -17.36
CA LEU A 91 -12.58 5.15 -18.55
C LEU A 91 -11.71 6.35 -18.93
N ARG A 92 -11.35 7.20 -17.95
CA ARG A 92 -10.47 8.36 -18.17
C ARG A 92 -9.13 7.94 -18.78
N LYS A 93 -8.48 6.93 -18.20
CA LYS A 93 -7.22 6.39 -18.72
C LYS A 93 -7.39 5.77 -20.10
N LEU A 94 -8.48 5.06 -20.33
CA LEU A 94 -8.75 4.44 -21.62
C LEU A 94 -8.94 5.48 -22.72
N ILE A 95 -9.70 6.54 -22.44
CA ILE A 95 -9.89 7.67 -23.36
C ILE A 95 -8.54 8.30 -23.70
N GLU A 96 -7.71 8.57 -22.69
CA GLU A 96 -6.37 9.14 -22.88
C GLU A 96 -5.49 8.25 -23.80
N GLU A 97 -5.54 6.93 -23.63
CA GLU A 97 -4.80 6.00 -24.49
C GLU A 97 -5.40 5.90 -25.90
N VAL A 98 -6.72 6.02 -26.05
CA VAL A 98 -7.40 6.07 -27.35
C VAL A 98 -7.06 7.36 -28.10
N GLU A 99 -7.02 8.51 -27.44
CA GLU A 99 -6.63 9.78 -28.07
C GLU A 99 -5.19 9.72 -28.59
N LYS A 100 -4.27 9.15 -27.81
CA LYS A 100 -2.89 8.90 -28.26
C LYS A 100 -2.84 7.92 -29.43
N SER A 101 -3.79 6.99 -29.50
CA SER A 101 -3.82 5.94 -30.52
C SER A 101 -3.93 6.48 -31.95
N HIS A 102 -4.55 7.66 -32.13
CA HIS A 102 -4.78 8.28 -33.43
C HIS A 102 -3.50 8.63 -34.20
N PHE A 103 -2.36 8.75 -33.52
CA PHE A 103 -1.08 9.09 -34.13
C PHE A 103 -0.31 7.87 -34.68
N TYR A 104 -0.82 6.65 -34.48
CA TYR A 104 -0.12 5.43 -34.88
C TYR A 104 -0.69 4.84 -36.17
N ASN A 105 0.21 4.56 -37.13
CA ASN A 105 -0.10 3.73 -38.28
C ASN A 105 0.14 2.26 -37.93
N VAL A 106 -0.94 1.49 -37.78
CA VAL A 106 -0.86 0.07 -37.43
C VAL A 106 -0.69 -0.78 -38.70
N VAL A 107 0.38 -1.56 -38.75
CA VAL A 107 0.60 -2.61 -39.77
C VAL A 107 0.48 -3.96 -39.08
N ALA A 108 -0.41 -4.83 -39.56
CA ALA A 108 -0.58 -6.16 -38.98
C ALA A 108 0.61 -7.05 -39.36
N ILE A 109 1.44 -7.42 -38.38
CA ILE A 109 2.61 -8.29 -38.57
C ILE A 109 2.28 -9.73 -38.15
N THR A 110 1.58 -9.91 -37.03
CA THR A 110 1.10 -11.22 -36.52
C THR A 110 -0.10 -11.04 -35.57
N GLN A 111 -0.93 -12.08 -35.39
CA GLN A 111 -1.98 -12.10 -34.37
C GLN A 111 -1.37 -12.32 -32.98
N SER A 112 -0.90 -11.25 -32.33
CA SER A 112 -0.51 -11.31 -30.92
C SER A 112 -1.68 -10.93 -30.02
N THR A 113 -2.07 -11.82 -29.10
CA THR A 113 -3.05 -11.50 -28.06
C THR A 113 -2.46 -10.50 -27.07
N PHE A 114 -3.05 -9.32 -26.96
CA PHE A 114 -2.69 -8.35 -25.92
C PHE A 114 -3.00 -8.93 -24.52
N LYS A 115 -2.00 -8.99 -23.65
CA LYS A 115 -2.15 -9.38 -22.22
C LYS A 115 -1.71 -8.23 -21.33
N GLY A 116 -2.57 -7.22 -21.20
CA GLY A 116 -2.40 -6.10 -20.27
C GLY A 116 -3.63 -5.89 -19.39
N LEU A 117 -3.45 -5.17 -18.28
CA LEU A 117 -4.55 -4.72 -17.41
C LEU A 117 -5.47 -3.70 -18.12
N MET A 118 -4.89 -2.88 -19.00
CA MET A 118 -5.60 -1.86 -19.76
C MET A 118 -4.90 -1.73 -21.12
N PRO A 119 -5.65 -1.59 -22.23
CA PRO A 119 -5.05 -1.32 -23.54
C PRO A 119 -4.13 -0.10 -23.49
N CYS A 120 -2.91 -0.23 -24.01
CA CYS A 120 -2.06 0.93 -24.28
C CYS A 120 -2.46 1.58 -25.62
N SER A 121 -1.95 2.77 -25.89
CA SER A 121 -2.20 3.49 -27.15
C SER A 121 -1.97 2.65 -28.42
N HIS A 122 -0.92 1.83 -28.45
CA HIS A 122 -0.65 0.91 -29.57
C HIS A 122 -1.71 -0.19 -29.71
N ALA A 123 -2.16 -0.76 -28.58
CA ALA A 123 -3.20 -1.78 -28.56
C ALA A 123 -4.54 -1.19 -28.98
N ALA A 124 -4.88 0.00 -28.46
CA ALA A 124 -6.07 0.74 -28.85
C ALA A 124 -6.11 1.01 -30.36
N ALA A 125 -4.99 1.46 -30.96
CA ALA A 125 -4.92 1.70 -32.40
C ALA A 125 -5.19 0.43 -33.21
N SER A 126 -4.70 -0.72 -32.74
CA SER A 126 -4.90 -2.02 -33.40
C SER A 126 -6.34 -2.51 -33.28
N ILE A 127 -6.94 -2.38 -32.10
CA ILE A 127 -8.34 -2.74 -31.82
C ILE A 127 -9.29 -1.90 -32.66
N VAL A 128 -9.08 -0.57 -32.70
CA VAL A 128 -9.90 0.36 -33.50
C VAL A 128 -9.79 0.02 -34.99
N ARG A 129 -8.58 -0.28 -35.49
CA ARG A 129 -8.38 -0.72 -36.88
C ARG A 129 -9.13 -2.02 -37.20
N ASN A 130 -9.23 -2.93 -36.25
CA ASN A 130 -9.96 -4.19 -36.40
C ASN A 130 -11.48 -4.05 -36.19
N ASN A 131 -11.98 -2.84 -35.90
CA ASN A 131 -13.38 -2.56 -35.58
C ASN A 131 -13.92 -3.41 -34.40
N GLU A 132 -13.07 -3.64 -33.40
CA GLU A 132 -13.40 -4.41 -32.20
C GLU A 132 -13.76 -3.48 -31.03
N LEU A 133 -14.52 -4.01 -30.07
CA LEU A 133 -14.90 -3.27 -28.87
C LEU A 133 -13.72 -3.22 -27.89
N ILE A 134 -13.16 -2.02 -27.70
CA ILE A 134 -12.02 -1.81 -26.79
C ILE A 134 -12.30 -2.21 -25.34
N TYR A 135 -13.56 -2.18 -24.90
CA TYR A 135 -13.97 -2.60 -23.57
C TYR A 135 -13.74 -4.10 -23.29
N ASP A 136 -13.72 -4.94 -24.32
CA ASP A 136 -13.48 -6.39 -24.19
C ASP A 136 -12.03 -6.69 -23.84
N TYR A 137 -11.13 -5.76 -24.17
CA TYR A 137 -9.70 -5.84 -23.89
C TYR A 137 -9.31 -5.24 -22.53
N VAL A 138 -10.27 -4.67 -21.79
CA VAL A 138 -10.05 -4.16 -20.44
C VAL A 138 -10.26 -5.26 -19.40
N TRP A 139 -9.32 -5.39 -18.46
CA TRP A 139 -9.41 -6.39 -17.40
C TRP A 139 -10.67 -6.23 -16.55
N SER A 140 -11.23 -7.35 -16.10
CA SER A 140 -12.45 -7.40 -15.28
C SER A 140 -12.37 -6.55 -14.01
N TYR A 141 -11.17 -6.37 -13.45
CA TYR A 141 -10.94 -5.51 -12.28
C TYR A 141 -11.44 -4.07 -12.45
N TYR A 142 -11.46 -3.54 -13.68
CA TYR A 142 -11.92 -2.18 -13.97
C TYR A 142 -13.40 -2.10 -14.39
N LYS A 143 -14.07 -3.25 -14.52
CA LYS A 143 -15.47 -3.30 -14.93
C LYS A 143 -16.37 -2.97 -13.74
N MET A 144 -17.44 -2.21 -14.03
CA MET A 144 -18.38 -1.75 -13.01
C MET A 144 -19.13 -2.93 -12.38
N ILE A 145 -19.38 -4.00 -13.13
CA ILE A 145 -20.02 -5.22 -12.62
C ILE A 145 -19.19 -5.87 -11.50
N ASN A 146 -17.89 -6.06 -11.70
CA ASN A 146 -17.00 -6.59 -10.67
C ASN A 146 -16.89 -5.65 -9.46
N LEU A 147 -16.92 -4.33 -9.69
CA LEU A 147 -16.94 -3.37 -8.58
C LEU A 147 -18.25 -3.49 -7.78
N ARG A 148 -19.40 -3.65 -8.46
CA ARG A 148 -20.70 -3.88 -7.82
C ARG A 148 -20.66 -5.11 -6.94
N ASP A 149 -20.26 -6.25 -7.49
CA ASP A 149 -20.21 -7.54 -6.79
C ASP A 149 -19.27 -7.47 -5.57
N THR A 150 -18.18 -6.73 -5.67
CA THR A 150 -17.21 -6.55 -4.57
C THR A 150 -17.81 -5.79 -3.38
N TYR A 151 -18.72 -4.84 -3.64
CA TYR A 151 -19.28 -3.92 -2.64
C TYR A 151 -20.77 -4.14 -2.36
N GLU A 152 -21.37 -5.18 -2.93
CA GLU A 152 -22.79 -5.53 -2.78
C GLU A 152 -23.14 -5.80 -1.31
N LEU A 153 -22.29 -6.54 -0.61
CA LEU A 153 -22.53 -6.93 0.78
C LEU A 153 -22.45 -5.75 1.76
N SER A 154 -23.34 -5.76 2.75
CA SER A 154 -23.32 -4.84 3.88
C SER A 154 -22.27 -5.25 4.91
N VAL A 155 -21.64 -4.26 5.54
CA VAL A 155 -20.75 -4.48 6.68
C VAL A 155 -21.58 -4.53 7.96
N ASN A 156 -21.97 -5.73 8.36
CA ASN A 156 -22.89 -5.92 9.49
C ASN A 156 -22.28 -5.46 10.84
N PRO A 157 -23.09 -4.87 11.73
CA PRO A 157 -22.64 -4.52 13.06
C PRO A 157 -22.28 -5.77 13.87
N LEU A 158 -21.32 -5.63 14.78
CA LEU A 158 -21.02 -6.69 15.73
C LEU A 158 -22.18 -6.77 16.75
N PRO A 159 -22.84 -7.93 16.91
CA PRO A 159 -23.96 -8.08 17.84
C PRO A 159 -23.52 -7.85 19.29
N HIS A 160 -24.48 -7.60 20.19
CA HIS A 160 -24.16 -7.44 21.61
C HIS A 160 -23.51 -8.72 22.14
N ARG A 161 -22.65 -8.59 23.16
CA ARG A 161 -21.90 -9.73 23.72
C ARG A 161 -22.82 -10.87 24.17
N ASP A 162 -24.00 -10.52 24.65
CA ASP A 162 -24.98 -11.47 25.18
C ASP A 162 -25.65 -12.30 24.08
N GLU A 163 -25.59 -11.84 22.83
CA GLU A 163 -26.12 -12.54 21.66
C GLU A 163 -25.10 -13.54 21.06
N TRP A 164 -23.88 -13.59 21.61
CA TRP A 164 -22.81 -14.42 21.03
C TRP A 164 -23.00 -15.89 21.39
N VAL A 165 -23.29 -16.71 20.37
CA VAL A 165 -23.26 -18.17 20.50
C VAL A 165 -21.81 -18.64 20.39
N VAL A 166 -21.18 -18.97 21.51
CA VAL A 166 -19.81 -19.53 21.53
C VAL A 166 -19.89 -21.06 21.44
N PRO A 167 -19.42 -21.68 20.35
CA PRO A 167 -19.40 -23.14 20.24
C PRO A 167 -18.55 -23.79 21.34
N LYS A 168 -18.96 -24.98 21.81
CA LYS A 168 -18.28 -25.71 22.89
C LYS A 168 -16.78 -25.90 22.65
N HIS A 169 -16.38 -26.19 21.42
CA HIS A 169 -14.97 -26.38 21.06
C HIS A 169 -14.13 -25.11 21.21
N ILE A 170 -14.71 -23.92 21.06
CA ILE A 170 -14.04 -22.63 21.29
C ILE A 170 -13.98 -22.34 22.78
N ALA A 171 -15.07 -22.57 23.49
CA ALA A 171 -15.13 -22.39 24.95
C ALA A 171 -14.11 -23.27 25.70
N SER A 172 -13.78 -24.44 25.16
CA SER A 172 -12.73 -25.32 25.71
C SER A 172 -11.30 -24.87 25.42
N ILE A 173 -11.07 -23.88 24.55
CA ILE A 173 -9.72 -23.39 24.24
C ILE A 173 -9.21 -22.55 25.41
N LYS A 174 -8.22 -23.08 26.14
CA LYS A 174 -7.48 -22.31 27.13
C LYS A 174 -6.44 -21.44 26.43
N VAL A 175 -6.78 -20.16 26.19
CA VAL A 175 -5.83 -19.18 25.65
C VAL A 175 -4.83 -18.82 26.74
N LEU A 176 -3.59 -19.27 26.58
CA LEU A 176 -2.48 -18.85 27.44
C LEU A 176 -2.04 -17.43 27.05
N PRO A 177 -1.56 -16.60 28.00
CA PRO A 177 -0.97 -15.32 27.65
C PRO A 177 0.18 -15.55 26.65
N PRO A 178 0.35 -14.67 25.65
CA PRO A 178 1.47 -14.77 24.74
C PRO A 178 2.76 -14.75 25.56
N ILE A 179 3.71 -15.64 25.24
CA ILE A 179 5.03 -15.64 25.87
C ILE A 179 5.75 -14.38 25.38
N VAL A 180 5.67 -13.31 26.17
CA VAL A 180 6.29 -12.03 25.82
C VAL A 180 7.77 -12.08 26.19
N THR A 181 8.61 -12.48 25.24
CA THR A 181 10.05 -12.18 25.34
C THR A 181 10.23 -10.70 25.04
N ARG A 182 10.74 -9.91 26.00
CA ARG A 182 11.17 -8.53 25.72
C ARG A 182 12.30 -8.58 24.69
N GLN A 183 12.05 -8.12 23.47
CA GLN A 183 13.16 -7.80 22.57
C GLN A 183 13.96 -6.64 23.20
N ALA A 184 15.28 -6.74 23.17
CA ALA A 184 16.13 -5.70 23.74
C ALA A 184 15.91 -4.38 22.99
N GLY A 185 15.52 -3.33 23.71
CA GLY A 185 15.35 -1.97 23.19
C GLY A 185 13.90 -1.48 23.08
N ARG A 186 13.73 -0.15 23.03
CA ARG A 186 12.44 0.49 22.78
C ARG A 186 12.07 0.28 21.31
N PRO A 187 10.89 -0.28 20.99
CA PRO A 187 10.43 -0.35 19.61
C PRO A 187 10.47 1.05 18.99
N PRO A 188 11.13 1.22 17.84
CA PRO A 188 11.24 2.52 17.21
C PRO A 188 9.83 2.98 16.79
N ILE A 189 9.46 4.19 17.19
CA ILE A 189 8.17 4.79 16.84
C ILE A 189 8.04 4.99 15.32
N ARG A 190 9.17 5.09 14.61
CA ARG A 190 9.24 5.26 13.17
C ARG A 190 9.78 4.00 12.51
N ARG A 191 9.21 3.64 11.36
CA ARG A 191 9.69 2.56 10.50
C ARG A 191 11.15 2.81 10.09
N HIS A 192 11.95 1.75 10.02
CA HIS A 192 13.23 1.77 9.33
C HIS A 192 12.98 1.83 7.81
N ARG A 193 13.45 2.90 7.17
CA ARG A 193 13.37 3.09 5.71
C ARG A 193 14.40 2.22 5.02
N SER A 194 14.12 1.72 3.82
CA SER A 194 15.14 1.06 2.97
C SER A 194 16.05 2.09 2.31
N ASP A 195 17.25 1.69 1.91
CA ASP A 195 18.26 2.56 1.27
C ASP A 195 17.77 3.21 -0.03
N THR A 196 16.76 2.63 -0.68
CA THR A 196 16.14 3.14 -1.91
C THR A 196 15.05 4.19 -1.69
N GLU A 197 14.68 4.49 -0.44
CA GLU A 197 13.64 5.49 -0.14
C GLU A 197 14.24 6.90 -0.08
N ALA A 198 13.66 7.82 -0.87
CA ALA A 198 14.14 9.20 -0.96
C ALA A 198 14.19 9.91 0.41
N PHE A 199 15.32 10.58 0.66
CA PHE A 199 15.55 11.43 1.84
C PHE A 199 14.75 12.74 1.72
N ASN A 200 13.44 12.71 1.97
CA ASN A 200 12.68 13.95 2.24
C ASN A 200 12.96 14.44 3.66
N ARG A 201 14.22 14.75 3.97
CA ARG A 201 14.54 15.64 5.10
C ARG A 201 14.60 17.05 4.52
N PRO A 202 13.78 18.02 4.97
CA PRO A 202 14.13 19.40 4.74
C PRO A 202 15.56 19.57 5.28
N HIS A 203 16.47 20.16 4.48
CA HIS A 203 17.80 20.50 4.94
C HIS A 203 17.65 21.14 6.32
N ARG A 204 18.25 20.52 7.36
CA ARG A 204 18.27 21.14 8.69
C ARG A 204 18.98 22.47 8.49
N GLN A 205 18.24 23.57 8.55
CA GLN A 205 18.87 24.87 8.52
C GLN A 205 19.83 24.95 9.71
N PRO A 206 21.04 25.50 9.51
CA PRO A 206 22.01 25.62 10.58
C PRO A 206 21.38 26.40 11.74
N MET A 207 21.61 25.93 12.96
CA MET A 207 21.13 26.62 14.15
C MET A 207 21.71 28.04 14.17
N LYS A 208 20.83 29.04 14.26
CA LYS A 208 21.20 30.45 14.39
C LYS A 208 21.20 30.83 15.87
N CYS A 209 22.15 31.67 16.27
CA CYS A 209 22.20 32.22 17.62
C CYS A 209 20.91 33.01 17.93
N SER A 210 20.36 32.87 19.13
CA SER A 210 19.15 33.63 19.54
C SER A 210 19.43 35.11 19.82
N ILE A 211 20.70 35.51 20.04
CA ILE A 211 21.09 36.90 20.31
C ILE A 211 21.44 37.65 19.02
N CYS A 212 22.35 37.11 18.20
CA CYS A 212 22.83 37.81 17.00
C CYS A 212 22.31 37.24 15.68
N HIS A 213 21.54 36.15 15.72
CA HIS A 213 20.94 35.49 14.55
C HIS A 213 21.91 34.97 13.49
N GLU A 214 23.21 35.00 13.75
CA GLU A 214 24.23 34.38 12.90
C GLU A 214 24.36 32.87 13.16
N PRO A 215 24.63 32.06 12.12
CA PRO A 215 24.87 30.63 12.25
C PRO A 215 26.25 30.32 12.84
N GLY A 216 26.43 29.12 13.41
CA GLY A 216 27.74 28.60 13.81
C GLY A 216 28.09 28.73 15.30
N HIS A 217 27.24 29.36 16.10
CA HIS A 217 27.39 29.40 17.56
C HIS A 217 26.03 29.46 18.27
N THR A 218 26.04 29.17 19.57
CA THR A 218 24.84 29.17 20.43
C THR A 218 24.76 30.46 21.25
N GLN A 219 23.61 30.72 21.89
CA GLN A 219 23.44 31.87 22.78
C GLN A 219 24.56 32.00 23.81
N THR A 220 24.95 30.88 24.42
CA THR A 220 25.97 30.74 25.48
C THR A 220 27.40 31.02 25.03
N THR A 221 27.65 31.00 23.73
CA THR A 221 28.96 31.23 23.12
C THR A 221 28.91 32.45 22.19
N CYS A 222 27.88 33.29 22.32
CA CYS A 222 27.73 34.45 21.47
C CYS A 222 28.72 35.55 21.88
N PRO A 223 29.47 36.14 20.93
CA PRO A 223 30.36 37.27 21.22
C PRO A 223 29.64 38.49 21.80
N LEU A 224 28.33 38.61 21.54
CA LEU A 224 27.48 39.69 22.05
C LEU A 224 26.77 39.32 23.36
N GLN A 225 27.11 38.19 23.97
CA GLN A 225 26.50 37.79 25.23
C GLN A 225 27.09 38.62 26.38
N ILE A 226 26.26 39.51 26.93
CA ILE A 226 26.59 40.26 28.14
C ILE A 226 26.56 39.26 29.31
N ARG A 227 27.73 39.04 29.92
CA ARG A 227 27.83 38.28 31.17
C ARG A 227 27.72 39.29 32.31
N GLU A 228 26.59 39.27 33.00
CA GLU A 228 26.49 39.99 34.27
C GLU A 228 27.44 39.31 35.26
N ASN A 229 28.51 40.00 35.65
CA ASN A 229 29.36 39.58 36.74
C ASN A 229 28.58 39.83 38.03
N ASN A 230 28.04 38.77 38.62
CA ASN A 230 27.53 38.82 39.99
C ASN A 230 28.74 38.86 40.94
N GLU A 231 29.09 40.05 41.42
CA GLU A 231 29.82 40.23 42.69
C GLU A 231 28.90 39.94 43.89
#